data_AF-A0A6A8QFG4-F1
#
_entry.id   AF-A0A6A8QFG4-F1
#
_cell.length_a   1.000
_cell.length_b   1.000
_cell.length_c   1.000
_cell.angle_alpha   90.00
_cell.angle_beta   90.00
_cell.angle_gamma   90.00
#
_symmetry.space_group_name_H-M   'P 1'
#
loop_
_entity.id
_entity.type
_entity.pdbx_description
1 polymer ?
#
loop_
_entity_poly.entity_id
_entity_poly.type
_entity_poly.pdbx_seq_one_letter_code
_entity_poly.pdbx_strand_id
1 'polypeptide(L)'
;MASAEWFVAGRRSQKGGSAVDWNDGHALGRALRDAYPSGNYVTVSDAELIDLVTALPGFGKTAVPPDAATLMAVRLAWVAAAEGEDDTSPYEGGA
;
A
#
# COMPACT_ATOMS: atom_id res chain seq x y z
N MET A 1 -7.37 1.52 44.43
CA MET A 1 -6.70 0.63 43.47
C MET A 1 -6.49 1.41 42.18
N ALA A 2 -5.25 1.80 41.93
CA ALA A 2 -4.85 2.58 40.76
C ALA A 2 -4.97 1.71 39.51
N SER A 3 -5.89 2.05 38.60
CA SER A 3 -5.91 1.49 37.25
C SER A 3 -4.93 2.28 36.41
N ALA A 4 -3.94 1.56 35.86
CA ALA A 4 -2.79 2.12 35.17
C ALA A 4 -3.20 3.04 34.01
N GLU A 5 -2.87 4.31 34.13
CA GLU A 5 -2.95 5.32 33.08
C GLU A 5 -1.76 5.12 32.13
N TRP A 6 -1.99 4.42 31.01
CA TRP A 6 -1.00 4.31 29.94
C TRP A 6 -1.12 5.54 29.03
N PHE A 7 -0.52 6.65 29.47
CA PHE A 7 -0.23 7.81 28.63
C PHE A 7 0.97 7.47 27.72
N VAL A 8 0.72 7.10 26.46
CA VAL A 8 1.73 7.08 25.40
C VAL A 8 1.36 8.15 24.38
N ALA A 9 2.03 9.30 24.51
CA ALA A 9 2.33 10.26 23.45
C ALA A 9 1.21 10.61 22.44
N GLY A 10 0.09 11.17 22.91
CA GLY A 10 -0.61 12.29 22.26
C GLY A 10 -1.11 12.18 20.80
N ARG A 11 -1.00 11.04 20.11
CA ARG A 11 -1.60 10.87 18.78
C ARG A 11 -2.82 9.97 18.89
N ARG A 12 -3.99 10.58 18.70
CA ARG A 12 -5.23 9.87 18.40
C ARG A 12 -4.97 8.91 17.23
N SER A 13 -4.83 7.62 17.52
CA SER A 13 -5.10 6.60 16.52
C SER A 13 -6.56 6.78 16.13
N GLN A 14 -6.76 7.36 14.95
CA GLN A 14 -8.06 7.48 14.32
C GLN A 14 -8.52 6.06 13.99
N LYS A 15 -9.28 5.51 14.93
CA LYS A 15 -10.12 4.33 14.77
C LYS A 15 -11.04 4.59 13.57
N GLY A 16 -10.76 4.00 12.40
CA GLY A 16 -11.71 3.99 11.28
C GLY A 16 -11.19 4.06 9.84
N GLY A 17 -9.89 4.02 9.59
CA GLY A 17 -9.38 3.76 8.24
C GLY A 17 -8.15 2.90 8.37
N SER A 18 -8.11 1.74 7.70
CA SER A 18 -6.91 0.89 7.64
C SER A 18 -5.74 1.77 7.22
N ALA A 19 -4.87 2.12 8.16
CA ALA A 19 -3.71 2.92 7.87
C ALA A 19 -2.81 2.05 7.00
N VAL A 20 -2.79 2.34 5.71
CA VAL A 20 -1.89 1.65 4.79
C VAL A 20 -0.48 2.12 5.14
N ASP A 21 0.39 1.18 5.46
CA ASP A 21 1.78 1.42 5.82
C ASP A 21 2.72 0.71 4.83
N TRP A 22 4.02 1.01 4.94
CA TRP A 22 5.03 0.39 4.10
C TRP A 22 5.18 -1.13 4.31
N ASN A 23 4.67 -1.68 5.43
CA ASN A 23 4.73 -3.11 5.69
C ASN A 23 3.68 -3.90 4.91
N ASP A 24 2.59 -3.24 4.50
CA ASP A 24 1.55 -3.83 3.67
C ASP A 24 1.72 -3.48 2.19
N GLY A 25 2.72 -4.12 1.57
CA GLY A 25 3.03 -3.94 0.15
C GLY A 25 1.85 -4.28 -0.77
N HIS A 26 1.02 -5.26 -0.40
CA HIS A 26 -0.17 -5.65 -1.17
C HIS A 26 -1.26 -4.58 -1.14
N ALA A 27 -1.57 -4.03 0.04
CA ALA A 27 -2.52 -2.93 0.15
C ALA A 27 -2.03 -1.69 -0.59
N LEU A 28 -0.73 -1.39 -0.49
CA LEU A 28 -0.11 -0.29 -1.26
C LEU A 28 -0.20 -0.50 -2.77
N GLY A 29 0.13 -1.70 -3.26
CA GLY A 29 0.04 -2.03 -4.68
C GLY A 29 -1.38 -1.89 -5.23
N ARG A 30 -2.40 -2.35 -4.49
CA ARG A 30 -3.81 -2.17 -4.85
C ARG A 30 -4.24 -0.69 -4.81
N ALA A 31 -3.87 0.04 -3.75
CA ALA A 31 -4.19 1.46 -3.65
C ALA A 31 -3.52 2.29 -4.76
N LEU A 32 -2.29 1.96 -5.14
CA LEU A 32 -1.60 2.56 -6.29
C LEU A 32 -2.29 2.20 -7.61
N ARG A 33 -2.76 0.96 -7.79
CA ARG A 33 -3.53 0.55 -8.97
C ARG A 33 -4.84 1.32 -9.08
N ASP A 34 -5.57 1.46 -7.98
CA ASP A 34 -6.86 2.17 -7.94
C ASP A 34 -6.69 3.68 -8.19
N ALA A 35 -5.65 4.29 -7.61
CA ALA A 35 -5.36 5.72 -7.77
C ALA A 35 -4.73 6.04 -9.14
N TYR A 36 -3.90 5.13 -9.67
CA TYR A 36 -3.13 5.30 -10.89
C TYR A 36 -3.29 4.09 -11.84
N PRO A 37 -4.49 3.87 -12.41
CA PRO A 37 -4.78 2.71 -13.26
C PRO A 37 -4.05 2.74 -14.62
N SER A 38 -3.45 3.87 -14.98
CA SER A 38 -2.63 4.01 -16.20
C SER A 38 -1.18 4.39 -15.87
N GLY A 39 -0.79 4.30 -14.59
CA GLY A 39 0.56 4.62 -14.15
C GLY A 39 1.58 3.63 -14.71
N ASN A 40 2.74 4.13 -15.14
CA ASN A 40 3.83 3.29 -15.62
C ASN A 40 4.63 2.72 -14.43
N TYR A 41 4.09 1.64 -13.84
CA TYR A 41 4.68 0.93 -12.70
C TYR A 41 6.05 0.31 -13.00
N VAL A 42 6.41 0.16 -14.29
CA VAL A 42 7.70 -0.39 -14.72
C VAL A 42 8.78 0.68 -14.71
N THR A 43 8.50 1.91 -15.13
CA THR A 43 9.53 2.96 -15.28
C THR A 43 9.58 3.98 -14.14
N VAL A 44 8.65 3.92 -13.19
CA VAL A 44 8.60 4.86 -12.05
C VAL A 44 9.91 4.87 -11.25
N SER A 45 10.50 6.02 -10.98
CA SER A 45 11.67 6.07 -10.10
C SER A 45 11.28 5.75 -8.66
N ASP A 46 12.25 5.36 -7.83
CA ASP A 46 12.02 5.10 -6.40
C ASP A 46 11.50 6.35 -5.68
N ALA A 47 11.98 7.54 -6.06
CA ALA A 47 11.51 8.82 -5.54
C ALA A 47 10.05 9.09 -5.92
N GLU A 48 9.69 8.88 -7.20
CA GLU A 48 8.30 9.02 -7.65
C GLU A 48 7.40 8.00 -6.96
N LEU A 49 7.86 6.76 -6.76
CA LEU A 49 7.09 5.73 -6.05
C LEU A 49 6.79 6.16 -4.61
N ILE A 50 7.76 6.76 -3.92
CA ILE A 50 7.57 7.33 -2.58
C ILE A 50 6.55 8.48 -2.62
N ASP A 51 6.66 9.39 -3.58
CA ASP A 51 5.72 10.51 -3.71
C ASP A 51 4.29 10.01 -3.99
N LEU A 52 4.12 9.01 -4.87
CA LEU A 52 2.82 8.40 -5.17
C LEU A 52 2.21 7.73 -3.95
N VAL A 53 2.99 6.92 -3.22
CA VAL A 53 2.53 6.23 -2.00
C VAL A 53 2.17 7.23 -0.90
N THR A 54 3.00 8.25 -0.69
CA THR A 54 2.73 9.28 0.34
C THR A 54 1.57 10.20 -0.02
N ALA A 55 1.22 10.29 -1.31
CA ALA A 55 0.02 10.99 -1.78
C ALA A 55 -1.27 10.15 -1.65
N LEU A 56 -1.19 8.84 -1.34
CA LEU A 56 -2.38 8.00 -1.21
C LEU A 56 -3.25 8.43 -0.01
N PRO A 57 -4.58 8.48 -0.20
CA PRO A 57 -5.50 8.80 0.89
C PRO A 57 -5.45 7.69 1.95
N GLY A 58 -5.15 8.06 3.20
CA GLY A 58 -5.06 7.12 4.32
C GLY A 58 -3.68 6.51 4.54
N PHE A 59 -2.67 6.91 3.76
CA PHE A 59 -1.29 6.51 4.02
C PHE A 59 -0.79 7.10 5.35
N GLY A 60 -0.43 6.22 6.27
CA GLY A 60 0.14 6.62 7.56
C GLY A 60 1.57 7.09 7.36
N LYS A 61 1.80 8.41 7.26
CA LYS A 61 3.15 9.00 7.13
C LYS A 61 4.11 8.37 8.15
N THR A 62 5.04 7.56 7.65
CA THR A 62 6.11 6.98 8.46
C THR A 62 7.25 7.98 8.60
N ALA A 63 7.88 8.01 9.78
CA ALA A 63 9.07 8.84 10.01
C ALA A 63 10.33 8.22 9.39
N VAL A 64 10.27 6.95 9.01
CA VAL A 64 11.38 6.18 8.45
C VAL A 64 11.15 5.99 6.95
N PRO A 65 12.12 6.33 6.10
CA PRO A 65 12.06 6.04 4.67
C PRO A 65 12.11 4.52 4.44
N PRO A 66 11.36 3.98 3.48
CA PRO A 66 11.41 2.57 3.13
C PRO A 66 12.80 2.20 2.61
N ASP A 67 13.23 0.97 2.85
CA ASP A 67 14.44 0.43 2.23
C ASP A 67 14.17 -0.03 0.78
N ALA A 68 15.24 -0.34 0.05
CA ALA A 68 15.13 -0.77 -1.35
C ALA A 68 14.28 -2.05 -1.50
N ALA A 69 14.31 -2.95 -0.51
CA ALA A 69 13.52 -4.18 -0.52
C ALA A 69 12.01 -3.89 -0.41
N THR A 70 11.63 -2.97 0.48
CA THR A 70 10.25 -2.51 0.65
C THR A 70 9.74 -1.83 -0.61
N LEU A 71 10.54 -0.94 -1.21
CA LEU A 71 10.19 -0.28 -2.46
C LEU A 71 9.97 -1.29 -3.60
N MET A 72 10.85 -2.29 -3.72
CA MET A 72 10.70 -3.37 -4.69
C MET A 72 9.43 -4.19 -4.44
N ALA A 73 9.12 -4.52 -3.18
CA ALA A 73 7.92 -5.26 -2.82
C ALA A 73 6.64 -4.50 -3.19
N VAL A 74 6.58 -3.19 -2.90
CA VAL A 74 5.45 -2.33 -3.30
C VAL A 74 5.31 -2.25 -4.81
N ARG A 75 6.44 -2.13 -5.53
CA ARG A 75 6.45 -2.10 -7.00
C ARG A 75 5.91 -3.39 -7.60
N LEU A 76 6.38 -4.54 -7.12
CA LEU A 76 5.90 -5.85 -7.54
C LEU A 76 4.41 -6.03 -7.23
N ALA A 77 3.96 -5.57 -6.06
CA ALA A 77 2.55 -5.62 -5.71
C ALA A 77 1.69 -4.71 -6.60
N TRP A 78 2.20 -3.55 -7.02
CA TRP A 78 1.52 -2.68 -7.97
C TRP A 78 1.45 -3.31 -9.37
N VAL A 79 2.53 -3.94 -9.83
CA VAL A 79 2.56 -4.73 -11.08
C VAL A 79 1.52 -5.84 -11.02
N ALA A 80 1.55 -6.66 -9.96
CA ALA A 80 0.60 -7.76 -9.78
C ALA A 80 -0.86 -7.28 -9.71
N ALA A 81 -1.12 -6.14 -9.07
CA ALA A 81 -2.45 -5.53 -9.07
C ALA A 81 -2.85 -4.97 -10.44
N ALA A 82 -1.89 -4.54 -11.27
CA ALA A 82 -2.13 -3.97 -12.59
C ALA A 82 -2.34 -5.02 -13.68
N GLU A 83 -1.58 -6.11 -13.63
CA GLU A 83 -1.74 -7.28 -14.51
C GLU A 83 -3.00 -8.08 -14.19
N GLY A 84 -3.65 -7.76 -13.07
CA GLY A 84 -4.79 -8.50 -12.56
C GLY A 84 -4.30 -9.78 -11.89
N GLU A 85 -4.97 -10.14 -10.80
CA GLU A 85 -5.22 -11.56 -10.59
C GLU A 85 -6.03 -12.00 -11.82
N ASP A 86 -5.35 -12.34 -12.92
CA ASP A 86 -5.94 -13.04 -14.05
C ASP A 86 -6.29 -14.44 -13.53
N ASP A 87 -7.32 -14.49 -12.68
CA ASP A 87 -8.27 -15.58 -12.58
C ASP A 87 -9.13 -15.58 -13.86
N THR A 88 -8.47 -15.48 -15.02
CA THR A 88 -8.94 -16.18 -16.20
C THR A 88 -8.65 -17.65 -15.96
N SER A 89 -9.36 -18.24 -15.00
CA SER A 89 -9.56 -19.68 -14.97
C SER A 89 -10.11 -20.06 -16.36
N PRO A 90 -9.39 -20.84 -17.17
CA PRO A 90 -9.84 -21.20 -18.51
C PRO A 90 -10.98 -22.25 -18.49
N TYR A 91 -11.69 -22.41 -17.36
CA TYR A 91 -12.70 -23.45 -17.13
C TYR A 91 -14.07 -22.90 -16.70
N GLU A 92 -14.52 -21.77 -17.24
CA GLU A 92 -15.96 -21.46 -17.28
C GLU A 92 -16.44 -21.31 -18.74
N GLY A 93 -17.32 -22.23 -19.15
CA GLY A 93 -17.91 -22.33 -20.49
C GLY A 93 -17.53 -23.65 -21.16
N GLY A 94 -18.25 -24.75 -21.01
CA GLY A 94 -19.69 -24.86 -21.19
C GLY A 94 -19.99 -25.28 -22.63
N ALA A 95 -19.93 -26.59 -22.91
CA ALA A 95 -20.76 -27.35 -23.86
C ALA A 95 -20.34 -28.82 -23.84
#